data_AF-A0A7X4KK23-F1
#
_entry.id   AF-A0A7X4KK23-F1
#
_cell.length_a   1.000
_cell.length_b   1.000
_cell.length_c   1.000
_cell.angle_alpha   90.00
_cell.angle_beta   90.00
_cell.angle_gamma   90.00
#
_symmetry.space_group_name_H-M   'P 1'
#
loop_
_entity.id
_entity.type
_entity.pdbx_description
1 polymer ?
#
loop_
_entity_poly.entity_id
_entity_poly.type
_entity_poly.pdbx_seq_one_letter_code
_entity_poly.pdbx_strand_id
1 'polypeptide(L)'
;MNRRLIFVLAGAGVAVALAGAWWSGGDSGAQPPVFRPAPNPYADGLYANGIVESDQPSGANVNVYPEVAGTVRQILVREGERVRAGTPLLRLDDTVQRALSGQQQAQAQAALAQWRQLRAQPRAETLAVAQAQLDLAAANEKTASDQLAKQQRAAAIDARAVSAEALDNAA
;
A
#
# COMPACT_ATOMS: atom_id res chain seq x y z
N MET A 1 43.57 30.47 105.28
CA MET A 1 42.33 30.70 104.51
C MET A 1 41.37 29.56 104.79
N ASN A 2 40.19 29.85 105.33
CA ASN A 2 39.29 28.82 105.86
C ASN A 2 38.69 27.99 104.70
N ARG A 3 38.89 26.67 104.72
CA ARG A 3 38.41 25.73 103.68
C ARG A 3 36.91 25.88 103.37
N ARG A 4 36.10 26.34 104.35
CA ARG A 4 34.68 26.66 104.17
C ARG A 4 34.43 27.84 103.22
N LEU A 5 35.30 28.86 103.22
CA LEU A 5 35.17 30.05 102.36
C LEU A 5 35.37 29.70 100.88
N ILE A 6 36.29 28.76 100.60
CA ILE A 6 36.57 28.27 99.23
C ILE A 6 35.34 27.55 98.66
N PHE A 7 34.66 26.72 99.46
CA PHE A 7 33.45 26.02 99.00
C PHE A 7 32.27 26.97 98.75
N VAL A 8 32.11 28.03 99.55
CA VAL A 8 31.05 29.03 99.35
C VAL A 8 31.29 29.84 98.07
N LEU A 9 32.54 30.27 97.82
CA LEU A 9 32.90 30.99 96.60
C LEU A 9 32.72 30.11 95.34
N ALA A 10 33.10 28.84 95.40
CA ALA A 10 32.88 27.90 94.30
C ALA A 10 31.39 27.69 94.01
N GLY A 11 30.56 27.51 95.06
CA GLY A 11 29.12 27.37 94.92
C GLY A 11 28.46 28.62 94.31
N ALA A 12 28.87 29.80 94.74
CA ALA A 12 28.39 31.07 94.16
C ALA A 12 28.80 31.20 92.69
N GLY A 13 30.03 30.82 92.33
CA GLY A 13 30.49 30.81 90.95
C GLY A 13 29.67 29.88 90.05
N VAL A 14 29.37 28.67 90.53
CA VAL A 14 28.52 27.71 89.80
C VAL A 14 27.09 28.25 89.65
N ALA A 15 26.52 28.85 90.70
CA ALA A 15 25.17 29.43 90.62
C ALA A 15 25.09 30.57 89.59
N VAL A 16 26.11 31.44 89.56
CA VAL A 16 26.19 32.53 88.56
C VAL A 16 26.37 31.97 87.15
N ALA A 17 27.19 30.93 86.96
CA ALA A 17 27.37 30.30 85.66
C ALA A 17 26.09 29.63 85.14
N LEU A 18 25.34 28.94 86.02
CA LEU A 18 24.06 28.32 85.66
C LEU A 18 22.98 29.36 85.35
N ALA A 19 22.90 30.44 86.13
CA ALA A 19 21.98 31.54 85.87
C ALA A 19 22.32 32.25 84.55
N GLY A 20 23.61 32.46 84.26
CA GLY A 20 24.08 33.02 83.00
C GLY A 20 23.73 32.14 81.80
N ALA A 21 23.94 30.82 81.91
CA ALA A 21 23.60 29.86 80.86
C ALA A 21 22.09 29.80 80.59
N TRP A 22 21.26 29.89 81.64
CA TRP A 22 19.80 29.89 81.50
C TRP A 22 19.31 31.16 80.82
N TRP A 23 19.92 32.32 81.13
CA TRP A 23 19.56 33.58 80.47
C TRP A 23 20.06 33.63 79.02
N SER A 24 21.25 33.11 78.72
CA SER A 24 21.79 33.08 77.36
C SER A 24 21.17 31.99 76.48
N GLY A 25 20.47 31.03 77.07
CA GLY A 25 19.82 29.92 76.37
C GLY A 25 18.52 30.28 75.65
N GLY A 26 18.23 31.57 75.44
CA GLY A 26 17.12 32.00 74.60
C GLY A 26 17.36 31.56 73.16
N ASP A 27 16.44 30.74 72.63
CA ASP A 27 16.48 30.22 71.26
C ASP A 27 16.78 31.35 70.29
N SER A 28 17.99 31.35 69.73
CA SER A 28 18.32 32.18 68.59
C SER A 28 17.54 31.64 67.40
N GLY A 29 16.29 32.09 67.25
CA GLY A 29 15.41 31.69 66.17
C GLY A 29 16.16 31.80 64.84
N ALA A 30 16.13 30.73 64.05
CA ALA A 30 16.79 30.68 62.76
C ALA A 30 16.46 31.95 61.96
N GLN A 31 17.48 32.64 61.46
CA GLN A 31 17.28 33.88 60.72
C GLN A 31 16.35 33.61 59.53
N PRO A 32 15.33 34.45 59.31
CA PRO A 32 14.41 34.24 58.21
C PRO A 32 15.17 34.34 56.88
N PRO A 33 14.82 33.51 55.88
CA PRO A 33 15.48 33.52 54.60
C PRO A 33 15.38 34.90 53.93
N VAL A 34 16.49 35.37 53.35
CA VAL A 34 16.60 36.68 52.70
C VAL A 34 15.75 36.84 51.44
N PHE A 35 15.15 35.76 50.96
CA PHE A 35 14.15 35.75 49.90
C PHE A 35 13.01 34.81 50.25
N ARG A 36 11.82 35.09 49.71
CA ARG A 36 10.70 34.16 49.76
C ARG A 36 11.03 32.99 48.81
N PRO A 37 11.12 31.75 49.29
CA PRO A 37 11.27 30.60 48.41
C PRO A 37 10.13 30.60 47.39
N ALA A 38 10.40 30.16 46.16
CA ALA A 38 9.35 29.98 45.17
C ALA A 38 8.25 29.09 45.78
N PRO A 39 6.98 29.53 45.79
CA PRO A 39 5.90 28.71 46.33
C PRO A 39 5.84 27.44 45.50
N ASN A 40 5.95 26.27 46.14
CA ASN A 40 5.66 25.01 45.47
C ASN A 40 4.15 24.99 45.17
N PRO A 41 3.72 25.03 43.89
CA PRO A 41 2.31 25.06 43.55
C PRO A 41 1.58 23.74 43.88
N TYR A 42 2.32 22.68 44.24
CA TYR A 42 1.80 21.37 44.58
C TYR A 42 2.14 21.03 46.03
N ALA A 43 1.14 21.03 46.92
CA ALA A 43 1.31 20.69 48.34
C ALA A 43 1.89 19.28 48.53
N ASP A 44 1.45 18.33 47.69
CA ASP A 44 1.94 16.94 47.61
C ASP A 44 2.40 16.62 46.17
N GLY A 45 3.48 17.27 45.72
CA GLY A 45 4.03 17.07 44.37
C GLY A 45 4.94 15.85 44.27
N LEU A 46 4.65 14.92 43.35
CA LEU A 46 5.58 13.87 42.93
C LEU A 46 6.49 14.43 41.82
N TYR A 47 7.77 14.59 42.12
CA TYR A 47 8.78 14.94 41.14
C TYR A 47 9.32 13.66 40.50
N ALA A 48 9.10 13.52 39.20
CA ALA A 48 9.61 12.41 38.41
C ALA A 48 10.44 12.94 37.25
N ASN A 49 11.51 12.21 36.94
CA ASN A 49 12.38 12.48 35.81
C ASN A 49 12.02 11.47 34.72
N GLY A 50 12.01 11.88 33.46
CA GLY A 50 11.71 11.00 32.33
C GLY A 50 12.42 11.46 31.08
N ILE A 51 12.44 10.59 30.07
CA ILE A 51 12.95 10.89 28.73
C ILE A 51 11.74 10.99 27.81
N VAL A 52 11.77 11.93 26.87
CA VAL A 52 10.76 12.02 25.80
C VAL A 52 11.16 11.05 24.70
N GLU A 53 10.26 10.10 24.42
CA GLU A 53 10.41 9.16 23.31
C GLU A 53 9.45 9.50 22.17
N SER A 54 9.78 9.07 20.96
CA SER A 54 8.88 9.19 19.82
C SER A 54 7.62 8.35 20.04
N ASP A 55 6.46 8.90 19.68
CA ASP A 55 5.17 8.19 19.68
C ASP A 55 5.12 7.17 18.54
N GLN A 56 5.93 6.13 18.66
CA GLN A 56 6.06 5.03 17.71
C GLN A 56 5.99 3.71 18.47
N PRO A 57 5.28 2.68 17.95
CA PRO A 57 5.16 1.39 18.63
C PRO A 57 6.50 0.73 18.97
N SER A 58 7.55 1.05 18.21
CA SER A 58 8.91 0.53 18.39
C SER A 58 9.82 1.43 19.23
N GLY A 59 9.38 2.63 19.62
CA GLY A 59 10.21 3.62 20.34
C GLY A 59 11.46 4.09 19.56
N ALA A 60 11.53 3.85 18.26
CA ALA A 60 12.74 4.05 17.46
C ALA A 60 12.45 4.62 16.07
N ASN A 61 13.44 5.31 15.51
CA ASN A 61 13.40 5.88 14.15
C ASN A 61 13.18 4.79 13.09
N VAL A 62 12.36 5.11 12.09
CA VAL A 62 12.10 4.23 10.94
C VAL A 62 13.06 4.58 9.81
N ASN A 63 13.93 3.64 9.45
CA ASN A 63 14.77 3.77 8.27
C ASN A 63 13.97 3.41 7.02
N VAL A 64 13.94 4.32 6.06
CA VAL A 64 13.21 4.15 4.80
C VAL A 64 14.21 3.79 3.69
N TYR A 65 13.91 2.73 2.94
CA TYR A 65 14.74 2.25 1.84
C TYR A 65 13.92 2.17 0.56
N PRO A 66 14.52 2.42 -0.61
CA PRO A 66 13.87 2.11 -1.87
C PRO A 66 13.73 0.60 -2.04
N GLU A 67 12.58 0.16 -2.57
CA GLU A 67 12.32 -1.27 -2.84
C GLU A 67 13.14 -1.80 -4.02
N VAL A 68 13.58 -0.91 -4.91
CA VAL A 68 14.37 -1.24 -6.09
C VAL A 68 15.64 -0.40 -6.15
N ALA A 69 16.72 -1.01 -6.64
CA ALA A 69 17.96 -0.28 -6.89
C ALA A 69 17.78 0.68 -8.07
N GLY A 70 18.28 1.90 -7.93
CA GLY A 70 18.23 2.92 -8.98
C GLY A 70 18.94 4.20 -8.58
N THR A 71 19.27 5.01 -9.58
CA THR A 71 19.85 6.34 -9.36
C THR A 71 18.79 7.28 -8.81
N VAL A 72 19.10 8.01 -7.74
CA VAL A 72 18.22 9.07 -7.24
C VAL A 72 18.21 10.23 -8.22
N ARG A 73 17.06 10.50 -8.82
CA ARG A 73 16.87 11.61 -9.76
C ARG A 73 16.53 12.91 -9.03
N GLN A 74 15.80 12.82 -7.93
CA GLN A 74 15.36 13.99 -7.16
C GLN A 74 15.00 13.60 -5.72
N ILE A 75 15.32 14.47 -4.76
CA ILE A 75 14.78 14.44 -3.40
C ILE A 75 13.65 15.46 -3.34
N LEU A 76 12.47 15.05 -2.84
CA LEU A 76 11.23 15.82 -2.91
C LEU A 76 10.88 16.55 -1.60
N VAL A 77 11.63 16.27 -0.54
CA VAL A 77 11.42 16.81 0.82
C VAL A 77 12.70 17.43 1.35
N ARG A 78 12.58 18.21 2.43
CA ARG A 78 13.71 18.79 3.17
C ARG A 78 13.89 18.12 4.53
N GLU A 79 15.08 18.24 5.09
CA GLU A 79 15.35 17.79 6.45
C GLU A 79 14.46 18.53 7.46
N GLY A 80 13.89 17.79 8.42
CA GLY A 80 12.96 18.32 9.42
C GLY A 80 11.53 18.58 8.91
N GLU A 81 11.25 18.34 7.62
CA GLU A 81 9.91 18.50 7.06
C GLU A 81 8.95 17.43 7.59
N ARG A 82 7.74 17.84 7.98
CA ARG A 82 6.70 16.91 8.44
C ARG A 82 6.00 16.27 7.23
N VAL A 83 6.10 14.96 7.13
CA VAL A 83 5.47 14.16 6.08
C VAL A 83 4.38 13.26 6.64
N ARG A 84 3.48 12.78 5.77
CA ARG A 84 2.46 11.77 6.12
C ARG A 84 2.69 10.50 5.29
N ALA A 85 2.08 9.40 5.71
CA ALA A 85 2.09 8.16 4.93
C ALA A 85 1.63 8.41 3.49
N GLY A 86 2.37 7.84 2.53
CA GLY A 86 2.15 8.04 1.09
C GLY A 86 2.77 9.32 0.50
N THR A 87 3.38 10.19 1.31
CA THR A 87 4.11 11.36 0.80
C THR A 87 5.37 10.91 0.06
N PRO A 88 5.55 11.25 -1.22
CA PRO A 88 6.77 10.91 -1.95
C PRO A 88 7.99 11.62 -1.35
N LEU A 89 9.00 10.85 -0.94
CA LEU A 89 10.23 11.40 -0.35
C LEU A 89 11.33 11.65 -1.38
N LEU A 90 11.47 10.73 -2.34
CA LEU A 90 12.44 10.82 -3.42
C LEU A 90 11.87 10.21 -4.70
N ARG A 91 12.50 10.53 -5.82
CA ARG A 91 12.20 9.94 -7.13
C ARG A 91 13.46 9.30 -7.69
N LEU A 92 13.37 8.02 -8.00
CA LEU A 92 14.40 7.28 -8.73
C LEU A 92 14.26 7.55 -10.23
N ASP A 93 15.36 7.39 -10.97
CA ASP A 93 15.30 7.40 -12.42
C ASP A 93 14.60 6.14 -12.93
N ASP A 94 13.50 6.36 -13.62
CA ASP A 94 12.51 5.37 -14.06
C ASP A 94 12.37 5.35 -15.60
N THR A 95 13.31 5.97 -16.32
CA THR A 95 13.28 6.09 -17.79
C THR A 95 13.20 4.74 -18.49
N VAL A 96 14.03 3.78 -18.07
CA VAL A 96 14.04 2.42 -18.63
C VAL A 96 12.76 1.67 -18.26
N GLN A 97 12.32 1.76 -17.01
CA GLN A 97 11.13 1.09 -16.50
C GLN A 97 9.87 1.60 -17.21
N ARG A 98 9.77 2.91 -17.46
CA ARG A 98 8.68 3.50 -18.26
C ARG A 98 8.70 3.02 -19.70
N ALA A 99 9.88 2.98 -20.34
CA ALA A 99 9.99 2.50 -21.71
C ALA A 99 9.56 1.02 -21.84
N LEU A 100 10.03 0.17 -20.93
CA LEU A 100 9.66 -1.25 -20.87
C LEU A 100 8.16 -1.45 -20.61
N SER A 101 7.59 -0.71 -19.65
CA SER A 101 6.16 -0.74 -19.39
C SER A 101 5.34 -0.32 -20.61
N GLY A 102 5.77 0.73 -21.32
CA GLY A 102 5.14 1.17 -22.56
C GLY A 102 5.20 0.11 -23.67
N GLN A 103 6.36 -0.54 -23.85
CA GLN A 103 6.53 -1.63 -24.80
C GLN A 103 5.59 -2.82 -24.49
N GLN A 104 5.53 -3.23 -23.22
CA GLN A 104 4.67 -4.34 -22.79
C GLN A 104 3.19 -4.00 -22.98
N GLN A 105 2.78 -2.77 -22.68
CA GLN A 105 1.42 -2.31 -22.91
C GLN A 105 1.03 -2.37 -24.39
N ALA A 106 1.94 -1.94 -25.29
CA ALA A 106 1.71 -2.02 -26.73
C ALA A 106 1.61 -3.47 -27.22
N GLN A 107 2.46 -4.37 -26.72
CA GLN A 107 2.39 -5.80 -27.03
C GLN A 107 1.08 -6.42 -26.56
N ALA A 108 0.62 -6.09 -25.34
CA ALA A 108 -0.66 -6.55 -24.81
C ALA A 108 -1.85 -6.09 -25.67
N GLN A 109 -1.82 -4.84 -26.14
CA GLN A 109 -2.85 -4.32 -27.04
C GLN A 109 -2.86 -5.02 -28.40
N ALA A 110 -1.69 -5.27 -28.98
CA ALA A 110 -1.56 -6.01 -30.23
C ALA A 110 -2.10 -7.45 -30.09
N ALA A 111 -1.74 -8.14 -29.00
CA ALA A 111 -2.23 -9.48 -28.70
C ALA A 111 -3.75 -9.50 -28.50
N LEU A 112 -4.31 -8.49 -27.82
CA LEU A 112 -5.76 -8.37 -27.65
C LEU A 112 -6.48 -8.12 -28.98
N ALA A 113 -5.93 -7.28 -29.86
CA ALA A 113 -6.47 -7.05 -31.19
C ALA A 113 -6.45 -8.33 -32.03
N GLN A 114 -5.34 -9.07 -32.00
CA GLN A 114 -5.22 -10.36 -32.68
C GLN A 114 -6.23 -11.38 -32.14
N TRP A 115 -6.38 -11.47 -30.82
CA TRP A 115 -7.38 -12.35 -30.21
C TRP A 115 -8.81 -11.98 -30.63
N ARG A 116 -9.15 -10.69 -30.67
CA ARG A 116 -10.47 -10.23 -31.15
C ARG A 116 -10.69 -10.63 -32.61
N GLN A 117 -9.67 -10.47 -33.45
CA GLN A 117 -9.74 -10.87 -34.85
C GLN A 117 -9.92 -12.38 -35.02
N LEU A 118 -9.21 -13.19 -34.22
CA LEU A 118 -9.35 -14.65 -34.24
C LEU A 118 -10.73 -15.09 -33.75
N ARG A 119 -11.23 -14.48 -32.68
CA ARG A 119 -12.57 -14.78 -32.13
C ARG A 119 -13.70 -14.38 -33.07
N ALA A 120 -13.48 -13.41 -33.96
CA ALA A 120 -14.44 -12.96 -34.95
C ALA A 120 -14.46 -13.83 -36.24
N GLN A 121 -13.70 -14.93 -36.30
CA GLN A 121 -13.76 -15.86 -37.44
C GLN A 121 -14.89 -16.90 -37.25
N PRO A 122 -15.57 -17.36 -38.34
CA PRO A 122 -15.30 -17.08 -39.76
C PRO A 122 -15.69 -15.65 -40.15
N ARG A 123 -14.89 -15.03 -41.02
CA ARG A 123 -15.24 -13.68 -41.54
C ARG A 123 -16.56 -13.77 -42.32
N ALA A 124 -17.35 -12.70 -42.28
CA ALA A 124 -18.65 -12.66 -42.95
C ALA A 124 -18.53 -12.98 -44.45
N GLU A 125 -17.45 -12.55 -45.10
CA GLU A 125 -17.15 -12.84 -46.50
C GLU A 125 -16.91 -14.33 -46.73
N THR A 126 -16.18 -15.01 -45.84
CA THR A 126 -15.97 -16.46 -45.93
C THR A 126 -17.28 -17.21 -45.74
N LEU A 127 -18.11 -16.77 -44.80
CA LEU A 127 -19.43 -17.37 -44.56
C LEU A 127 -20.36 -17.17 -45.78
N ALA A 128 -20.34 -15.99 -46.40
CA ALA A 128 -21.14 -15.69 -47.59
C ALA A 128 -20.70 -16.50 -48.82
N VAL A 129 -19.39 -16.68 -49.03
CA VAL A 129 -18.89 -17.56 -50.10
C VAL A 129 -19.30 -19.01 -49.86
N ALA A 130 -19.15 -19.50 -48.63
CA ALA A 130 -19.59 -20.85 -48.27
C ALA A 130 -21.10 -21.03 -48.50
N GLN A 131 -21.91 -20.03 -48.14
CA GLN A 131 -23.35 -20.05 -48.37
C GLN A 131 -23.68 -20.06 -49.87
N ALA A 132 -23.04 -19.20 -50.68
CA ALA A 132 -23.26 -19.16 -52.12
C ALA A 132 -22.86 -20.48 -52.81
N GLN A 133 -21.80 -21.15 -52.33
CA GLN A 133 -21.42 -22.48 -52.81
C GLN A 133 -22.48 -23.53 -52.46
N LEU A 134 -23.08 -23.43 -51.28
CA LEU A 134 -24.15 -24.31 -50.82
C LEU A 134 -25.42 -24.11 -51.66
N ASP A 135 -25.80 -22.86 -51.93
CA ASP A 135 -26.93 -22.51 -52.78
C ASP A 135 -26.73 -22.98 -54.23
N LEU A 136 -25.51 -22.84 -54.77
CA LEU A 136 -25.15 -23.35 -56.09
C LEU A 136 -25.22 -24.89 -56.15
N ALA A 137 -24.68 -25.58 -55.14
CA ALA A 137 -24.74 -27.03 -55.05
C ALA A 137 -26.18 -27.54 -55.00
N ALA A 138 -27.05 -26.87 -54.23
CA ALA A 138 -28.48 -27.18 -54.16
C ALA A 138 -29.20 -26.95 -55.50
N ALA A 139 -28.88 -25.87 -56.22
CA ALA A 139 -29.44 -25.60 -57.55
C ALA A 139 -29.02 -26.67 -58.59
N ASN A 140 -27.77 -27.13 -58.52
CA ASN A 140 -27.27 -28.19 -59.38
C ASN A 140 -27.93 -29.54 -59.07
N GLU A 141 -28.09 -29.89 -57.79
CA GLU A 141 -28.80 -31.09 -57.34
C GLU A 141 -30.27 -31.09 -57.80
N LYS A 142 -30.94 -29.94 -57.69
CA LYS A 142 -32.30 -29.77 -58.24
C LYS A 142 -32.36 -29.96 -59.74
N THR A 143 -31.40 -29.40 -60.48
CA THR A 143 -31.36 -29.53 -61.94
C THR A 143 -31.12 -30.99 -62.36
N ALA A 144 -30.21 -31.69 -61.68
CA ALA A 144 -29.94 -33.10 -61.91
C ALA A 144 -31.18 -33.97 -61.60
N SER A 145 -31.85 -33.73 -60.47
CA SER A 145 -33.08 -34.47 -60.11
C SER A 145 -34.25 -34.18 -61.07
N ASP A 146 -34.43 -32.92 -61.49
CA ASP A 146 -35.43 -32.56 -62.50
C ASP A 146 -35.14 -33.22 -63.86
N GLN A 147 -33.86 -33.33 -64.23
CA GLN A 147 -33.42 -34.02 -65.44
C GLN A 147 -33.73 -35.52 -65.37
N LEU A 148 -33.36 -36.17 -64.26
CA LEU A 148 -33.67 -37.58 -64.00
C LEU A 148 -35.18 -37.83 -64.05
N ALA A 149 -35.98 -37.01 -63.36
CA ALA A 149 -37.44 -37.13 -63.34
C ALA A 149 -38.07 -36.91 -64.73
N LYS A 150 -37.49 -36.05 -65.57
CA LYS A 150 -37.94 -35.89 -66.97
C LYS A 150 -37.64 -37.14 -67.79
N GLN A 151 -36.45 -37.71 -67.67
CA GLN A 151 -36.07 -38.93 -68.39
C GLN A 151 -36.92 -40.13 -67.96
N GLN A 152 -37.15 -40.31 -66.66
CA GLN A 152 -38.03 -41.36 -66.13
C GLN A 152 -39.47 -41.23 -66.66
N ARG A 153 -40.02 -40.02 -66.70
CA ARG A 153 -41.36 -39.77 -67.28
C ARG A 153 -41.42 -40.07 -68.77
N ALA A 154 -40.41 -39.69 -69.54
CA ALA A 154 -40.35 -39.98 -70.97
C ALA A 154 -40.29 -41.50 -71.25
N ALA A 155 -39.47 -42.23 -70.48
CA ALA A 155 -39.39 -43.69 -70.57
C ALA A 155 -40.70 -44.40 -70.21
N ALA A 156 -41.49 -43.84 -69.29
CA ALA A 156 -42.81 -44.37 -68.92
C ALA A 156 -43.88 -44.19 -70.02
N ILE A 157 -43.74 -43.18 -70.89
CA ILE A 157 -44.64 -42.92 -72.02
C ILE A 157 -44.28 -43.82 -73.21
N ASP A 158 -43.00 -43.92 -73.54
CA ASP A 158 -42.48 -44.81 -74.59
C ASP A 158 -41.11 -45.37 -74.19
N ALA A 159 -41.05 -46.70 -74.03
CA ALA A 159 -39.85 -47.42 -73.60
C ALA A 159 -38.67 -47.30 -74.59
N ARG A 160 -38.87 -46.82 -75.82
CA ARG A 160 -37.80 -46.57 -76.81
C ARG A 160 -37.37 -45.10 -76.87
N ALA A 161 -38.06 -44.20 -76.19
CA ALA A 161 -37.80 -42.76 -76.26
C ALA A 161 -36.55 -42.32 -75.48
N VAL A 162 -36.04 -43.15 -74.57
CA VAL A 162 -34.82 -42.90 -73.79
C VAL A 162 -33.97 -44.17 -73.77
N SER A 163 -32.68 -44.08 -74.10
CA SER A 163 -31.76 -45.22 -74.00
C SER A 163 -31.48 -45.57 -72.54
N ALA A 164 -31.24 -46.85 -72.24
CA ALA A 164 -30.88 -47.30 -70.89
C ALA A 164 -29.64 -46.56 -70.35
N GLU A 165 -28.69 -46.26 -71.23
CA GLU A 165 -27.47 -45.51 -70.91
C GLU A 165 -27.73 -44.03 -70.59
N ALA A 166 -28.78 -43.42 -71.15
CA ALA A 166 -29.15 -42.05 -70.80
C ALA A 166 -29.80 -41.93 -69.42
N LEU A 167 -30.52 -42.98 -68.98
CA LEU A 167 -31.09 -43.08 -67.63
C LEU A 167 -30.01 -43.34 -66.57
N ASP A 168 -29.03 -44.19 -66.89
CA ASP A 168 -27.91 -44.53 -65.97
C ASP A 168 -26.97 -43.34 -65.75
N ASN A 169 -26.76 -42.50 -66.78
CA ASN A 169 -25.94 -41.29 -66.67
C ASN A 169 -26.63 -40.12 -65.93
N ALA A 170 -27.92 -40.22 -65.63
CA ALA A 170 -28.67 -39.19 -64.91
C ALA A 170 -29.00 -39.56 -63.46
N ALA A 171 -28.73 -40.81 -63.06
CA ALA A 171 -28.88 -41.33 -61.70
C ALA A 171 -27.60 -41.09 -60.88
#